data_AF-A0A4R2TTZ6-F1
#
_entry.id   AF-A0A4R2TTZ6-F1
#
_cell.length_a   1.000
_cell.length_b   1.000
_cell.length_c   1.000
_cell.angle_alpha   90.00
_cell.angle_beta   90.00
_cell.angle_gamma   90.00
#
_symmetry.space_group_name_H-M   'P 1'
#
loop_
_entity.id
_entity.type
_entity.pdbx_description
1 polymer ?
#
loop_
_entity_poly.entity_id
_entity_poly.type
_entity_poly.pdbx_seq_one_letter_code
_entity_poly.pdbx_strand_id
1 'polypeptide(L)'
;MKFDIIPIRSRYVRLLVSEMWLRANRLKWRTLVLGMLVQGTALDANPAEDRSIALTLAPTANSEGQIETFAITLNFGGLSKGVGETLVQLPLVESNVDSVATTLTGLVAADALGALDLTAQTRTAPGTGDADSGGPTRIWAVNRETSGPVVVRYIVPANATLPPRGPAPPVALSNDGYGASGAGSVFLLMPPGDDHYRTTVDWDLSRLPSGSSGISSLGNGHVDAGPMTAAELTSSFFMAGRVATWPQPTPSTGFFSAWQGKPAFDAEPLMAWAGTLYKDYSRLFRQATPPPYGVFLRYNPINAGGGVAMHQSFVVTFGSGAGSDVAKLRMTLAHEMFHTFQPRITDPDGLASAWFTEGLATFYQRRLPLRYGMITPSAFLDDLNYYAGRYYTNVMATVPNSVIPTRFWADTRIRTLPYDRGMFYFATVDEAIRLRSGGKRSMDDAMFAMLALQAAGKAVRYADWEAILAREIGAGAVADFRAFLAGRMPLPSSGAFGPCFRRISKPLRRYELGFDTAVLAEPKRTVRGLVGGSAAAAAGLRNGDDIVDPVPQDRIQGDQTERLMLKVRRDGKIFAINYLPRGETVSAWQWDRVAGLPDKKCAL
;
A
#
# COMPACT_ATOMS: atom_id res chain seq x y z
N MET A 1 -15.28 -20.67 -22.97
CA MET A 1 -14.74 -21.15 -21.68
C MET A 1 -14.90 -20.00 -20.70
N LYS A 2 -15.91 -20.08 -19.83
CA LYS A 2 -16.27 -19.00 -18.89
C LYS A 2 -15.26 -19.03 -17.74
N PHE A 3 -14.58 -17.93 -17.49
CA PHE A 3 -13.89 -17.68 -16.23
C PHE A 3 -14.70 -16.62 -15.48
N ASP A 4 -15.17 -17.01 -14.31
CA ASP A 4 -16.05 -16.24 -13.44
C ASP A 4 -15.29 -15.10 -12.73
N ILE A 5 -15.97 -13.98 -12.60
CA ILE A 5 -15.60 -12.77 -11.83
C ILE A 5 -16.33 -12.86 -10.49
N ILE A 6 -15.71 -12.48 -9.35
CA ILE A 6 -16.47 -12.05 -8.16
C ILE A 6 -15.85 -10.76 -7.55
N PRO A 7 -16.64 -9.68 -7.39
CA PRO A 7 -16.30 -8.43 -6.69
C PRO A 7 -16.65 -8.47 -5.18
N ILE A 8 -15.95 -7.71 -4.33
CA ILE A 8 -16.36 -7.44 -2.93
C ILE A 8 -17.72 -6.73 -2.89
N ARG A 9 -18.71 -7.40 -2.28
CA ARG A 9 -19.90 -6.79 -1.66
C ARG A 9 -20.35 -7.63 -0.45
N SER A 10 -20.78 -6.95 0.62
CA SER A 10 -21.68 -7.51 1.64
C SER A 10 -23.12 -7.15 1.31
N ARG A 11 -23.98 -8.17 1.21
CA ARG A 11 -25.41 -8.05 1.51
C ARG A 11 -25.83 -9.25 2.35
N TYR A 12 -26.29 -8.97 3.57
CA TYR A 12 -27.38 -9.70 4.22
C TYR A 12 -28.53 -8.71 4.43
N VAL A 13 -29.64 -8.88 3.69
CA VAL A 13 -31.00 -8.49 4.14
C VAL A 13 -32.03 -9.41 3.48
N ARG A 14 -32.74 -10.18 4.33
CA ARG A 14 -34.17 -10.60 4.32
C ARG A 14 -34.25 -11.92 5.13
N LEU A 15 -35.16 -12.15 6.07
CA LEU A 15 -36.55 -11.72 6.24
C LEU A 15 -36.94 -11.88 7.73
N LEU A 16 -37.66 -10.91 8.30
CA LEU A 16 -38.93 -11.16 8.99
C LEU A 16 -39.68 -9.83 9.15
N VAL A 17 -40.90 -9.84 8.63
CA VAL A 17 -41.89 -8.78 8.68
C VAL A 17 -42.82 -9.06 9.86
N SER A 18 -43.21 -7.99 10.54
CA SER A 18 -44.47 -7.78 11.29
C SER A 18 -44.38 -7.63 12.81
N GLU A 19 -45.02 -6.55 13.27
CA GLU A 19 -45.46 -6.19 14.63
C GLU A 19 -44.37 -5.73 15.62
N MET A 20 -44.50 -4.65 16.40
CA MET A 20 -45.63 -3.80 16.77
C MET A 20 -45.10 -2.47 17.34
N TRP A 21 -45.88 -1.41 17.12
CA TRP A 21 -45.72 -0.06 17.65
C TRP A 21 -45.78 0.03 19.21
N LEU A 22 -45.02 0.95 19.83
CA LEU A 22 -45.51 2.12 20.61
C LEU A 22 -44.45 2.76 21.54
N ARG A 23 -44.26 4.08 21.35
CA ARG A 23 -44.14 5.19 22.34
C ARG A 23 -43.18 5.05 23.53
N ALA A 24 -42.13 5.87 23.63
CA ALA A 24 -42.09 7.30 24.00
C ALA A 24 -41.93 7.58 25.51
N ASN A 25 -40.98 8.49 25.77
CA ASN A 25 -40.99 9.56 26.77
C ASN A 25 -40.49 9.33 28.22
N ARG A 26 -39.53 10.22 28.54
CA ARG A 26 -39.37 11.05 29.76
C ARG A 26 -38.57 10.51 30.96
N LEU A 27 -37.41 11.14 31.13
CA LEU A 27 -37.09 12.10 32.20
C LEU A 27 -37.48 11.69 33.64
N LYS A 28 -36.50 11.47 34.51
CA LYS A 28 -36.14 12.36 35.64
C LYS A 28 -35.14 11.70 36.60
N TRP A 29 -34.25 12.55 37.08
CA TRP A 29 -33.29 12.32 38.15
C TRP A 29 -33.97 11.97 39.48
N ARG A 30 -33.32 11.11 40.28
CA ARG A 30 -33.24 11.25 41.75
C ARG A 30 -32.07 10.44 42.32
N THR A 31 -31.31 11.08 43.17
CA THR A 31 -30.10 10.60 43.82
C THR A 31 -30.41 9.82 45.11
N LEU A 32 -29.63 8.77 45.34
CA LEU A 32 -29.09 8.25 46.62
C LEU A 32 -30.04 7.61 47.65
N VAL A 33 -29.96 6.27 47.76
CA VAL A 33 -29.85 5.56 49.06
C VAL A 33 -28.83 4.43 48.91
N LEU A 34 -27.89 4.43 49.85
CA LEU A 34 -26.77 3.51 50.03
C LEU A 34 -27.29 2.14 50.49
N GLY A 35 -26.99 1.08 49.75
CA GLY A 35 -27.25 -0.31 50.14
C GLY A 35 -26.08 -1.18 49.72
N MET A 36 -25.18 -1.47 50.65
CA MET A 36 -24.14 -2.48 50.48
C MET A 36 -24.81 -3.84 50.36
N LEU A 37 -24.81 -4.38 49.13
CA LEU A 37 -25.04 -5.80 48.86
C LEU A 37 -23.77 -6.32 48.18
N VAL A 38 -23.00 -7.07 48.96
CA VAL A 38 -21.92 -7.93 48.48
C VAL A 38 -22.58 -9.01 47.64
N GLN A 39 -22.67 -8.78 46.33
CA GLN A 39 -22.85 -9.84 45.35
C GLN A 39 -21.49 -10.06 44.70
N GLY A 40 -20.93 -11.24 44.96
CA GLY A 40 -19.75 -11.70 44.24
C GLY A 40 -20.07 -11.70 42.76
N THR A 41 -19.54 -10.73 42.03
CA THR A 41 -19.41 -10.84 40.60
C THR A 41 -18.40 -11.95 40.37
N ALA A 42 -18.88 -13.12 39.96
CA ALA A 42 -18.10 -13.92 39.05
C ALA A 42 -17.67 -12.95 37.96
N LEU A 43 -16.37 -12.67 37.90
CA LEU A 43 -15.77 -12.04 36.75
C LEU A 43 -16.09 -13.00 35.60
N ASP A 44 -17.13 -12.69 34.83
CA ASP A 44 -17.26 -13.20 33.48
C ASP A 44 -15.99 -12.70 32.78
N ALA A 45 -14.96 -13.56 32.80
CA ALA A 45 -13.74 -13.36 32.08
C ALA A 45 -14.15 -13.14 30.63
N ASN A 46 -13.91 -11.94 30.13
CA ASN A 46 -14.19 -11.60 28.76
C ASN A 46 -13.26 -12.50 27.91
N PRO A 47 -13.77 -13.46 27.12
CA PRO A 47 -12.92 -14.48 26.48
C PRO A 47 -11.92 -13.91 25.46
N ALA A 48 -12.01 -12.60 25.16
CA ALA A 48 -11.02 -11.85 24.40
C ALA A 48 -9.73 -11.51 25.17
N GLU A 49 -9.71 -11.55 26.51
CA GLU A 49 -8.51 -11.19 27.31
C GLU A 49 -7.45 -12.31 27.37
N ASP A 50 -7.81 -13.57 27.08
CA ASP A 50 -6.94 -14.74 27.22
C ASP A 50 -6.19 -15.15 25.95
N ARG A 51 -6.43 -14.46 24.83
CA ARG A 51 -5.77 -14.78 23.54
C ARG A 51 -4.46 -14.03 23.38
N SER A 52 -3.40 -14.76 23.07
CA SER A 52 -2.07 -14.18 22.87
C SER A 52 -1.29 -14.85 21.75
N ILE A 53 -0.37 -14.09 21.16
CA ILE A 53 0.63 -14.58 20.20
C ILE A 53 1.99 -14.08 20.65
N ALA A 54 2.91 -14.98 20.98
CA ALA A 54 4.32 -14.65 21.11
C ALA A 54 5.07 -15.17 19.88
N LEU A 55 5.59 -14.25 19.07
CA LEU A 55 6.37 -14.52 17.87
C LEU A 55 7.86 -14.36 18.18
N THR A 56 8.65 -15.42 17.99
CA THR A 56 10.12 -15.34 18.03
C THR A 56 10.69 -15.63 16.64
N LEU A 57 11.52 -14.71 16.14
CA LEU A 57 12.29 -14.88 14.90
C LEU A 57 13.77 -15.13 15.23
N ALA A 58 14.30 -16.25 14.75
CA ALA A 58 15.69 -16.66 14.98
C ALA A 58 16.43 -16.82 13.63
N PRO A 59 16.94 -15.73 13.04
CA PRO A 59 17.71 -15.79 11.80
C PRO A 59 19.03 -16.54 11.95
N THR A 60 19.47 -17.22 10.90
CA THR A 60 20.80 -17.86 10.81
C THR A 60 21.57 -17.34 9.63
N ALA A 61 22.87 -17.08 9.83
CA ALA A 61 23.78 -16.71 8.76
C ALA A 61 24.78 -17.82 8.44
N ASN A 62 25.27 -17.83 7.20
CA ASN A 62 26.39 -18.67 6.80
C ASN A 62 27.73 -18.11 7.31
N SER A 63 28.82 -18.77 6.94
CA SER A 63 30.18 -18.37 7.32
C SER A 63 30.59 -16.97 6.85
N GLU A 64 29.95 -16.44 5.80
CA GLU A 64 30.19 -15.09 5.28
C GLU A 64 29.31 -14.03 5.95
N GLY A 65 28.42 -14.43 6.87
CA GLY A 65 27.48 -13.55 7.55
C GLY A 65 26.21 -13.27 6.75
N GLN A 66 26.01 -13.93 5.61
CA GLN A 66 24.78 -13.78 4.81
C GLN A 66 23.65 -14.60 5.45
N ILE A 67 22.49 -13.97 5.69
CA ILE A 67 21.34 -14.66 6.29
C ILE A 67 20.77 -15.68 5.30
N GLU A 68 20.58 -16.91 5.75
CA GLU A 68 20.08 -18.03 4.93
C GLU A 68 18.68 -18.49 5.33
N THR A 69 18.36 -18.48 6.63
CA THR A 69 17.04 -18.93 7.11
C THR A 69 16.56 -18.11 8.29
N PHE A 70 15.26 -18.21 8.57
CA PHE A 70 14.67 -17.83 9.85
C PHE A 70 14.00 -19.07 10.46
N ALA A 71 14.38 -19.43 11.68
CA ALA A 71 13.55 -20.30 12.49
C ALA A 71 12.47 -19.44 13.17
N ILE A 72 11.20 -19.82 12.96
CA ILE A 72 10.05 -19.12 13.50
C ILE A 72 9.45 -19.97 14.62
N THR A 73 9.15 -19.34 15.75
CA THR A 73 8.34 -19.91 16.83
C THR A 73 7.13 -19.02 17.07
N LEU A 74 5.94 -19.59 17.00
CA LEU A 74 4.67 -18.95 17.35
C LEU A 74 4.08 -19.69 18.55
N ASN A 75 3.87 -18.99 19.65
CA ASN A 75 3.18 -19.51 20.82
C ASN A 75 1.81 -18.83 20.95
N PHE A 76 0.76 -19.62 20.80
CA PHE A 76 -0.62 -19.20 20.84
C PHE A 76 -1.24 -19.51 22.21
N GLY A 77 -1.64 -18.47 22.95
CA GLY A 77 -2.50 -18.57 24.12
C GLY A 77 -3.97 -18.48 23.73
N GLY A 78 -4.83 -19.25 24.41
CA GLY A 78 -6.29 -19.19 24.21
C GLY A 78 -6.78 -19.66 22.82
N LEU A 79 -5.94 -20.35 22.06
CA LEU A 79 -6.30 -20.92 20.76
C LEU A 79 -6.92 -22.31 20.97
N SER A 80 -8.23 -22.42 20.79
CA SER A 80 -8.97 -23.69 20.85
C SER A 80 -9.42 -24.11 19.45
N LYS A 81 -9.09 -25.34 19.06
CA LYS A 81 -9.44 -25.96 17.78
C LYS A 81 -9.95 -27.39 17.98
N GLY A 82 -11.05 -27.69 17.32
CA GLY A 82 -11.63 -29.02 17.22
C GLY A 82 -10.92 -29.91 16.18
N VAL A 83 -11.23 -31.20 16.19
CA VAL A 83 -10.70 -32.17 15.23
C VAL A 83 -10.98 -31.74 13.79
N GLY A 84 -9.95 -31.68 12.94
CA GLY A 84 -10.06 -31.31 11.54
C GLY A 84 -10.18 -29.80 11.28
N GLU A 85 -10.21 -28.97 12.32
CA GLU A 85 -10.18 -27.52 12.18
C GLU A 85 -8.79 -27.01 11.82
N THR A 86 -8.74 -25.91 11.06
CA THR A 86 -7.50 -25.23 10.69
C THR A 86 -6.85 -24.62 11.93
N LEU A 87 -5.64 -25.06 12.25
CA LEU A 87 -4.81 -24.45 13.28
C LEU A 87 -4.21 -23.15 12.78
N VAL A 88 -3.52 -23.24 11.64
CA VAL A 88 -2.84 -22.12 10.97
C VAL A 88 -2.97 -22.24 9.47
N GLN A 89 -2.83 -21.10 8.78
CA GLN A 89 -2.90 -21.00 7.34
C GLN A 89 -1.90 -19.98 6.78
N LEU A 90 -1.59 -20.10 5.49
CA LEU A 90 -0.78 -19.15 4.73
C LEU A 90 -1.23 -19.16 3.25
N PRO A 91 -1.59 -18.02 2.65
CA PRO A 91 -1.85 -17.94 1.21
C PRO A 91 -0.67 -18.48 0.41
N LEU A 92 -0.90 -19.20 -0.69
CA LEU A 92 0.20 -19.64 -1.56
C LEU A 92 0.83 -18.46 -2.31
N VAL A 93 0.02 -17.44 -2.63
CA VAL A 93 0.43 -16.26 -3.36
C VAL A 93 -0.20 -15.03 -2.70
N GLU A 94 0.63 -14.03 -2.42
CA GLU A 94 0.27 -12.72 -1.89
C GLU A 94 0.65 -11.67 -2.94
N SER A 95 -0.30 -10.93 -3.52
CA SER A 95 0.00 -9.85 -4.47
C SER A 95 1.01 -10.21 -5.59
N ASN A 96 0.86 -11.40 -6.18
CA ASN A 96 1.76 -11.95 -7.20
C ASN A 96 3.17 -12.40 -6.69
N VAL A 97 3.36 -12.44 -5.38
CA VAL A 97 4.53 -12.96 -4.67
C VAL A 97 4.20 -14.33 -4.10
N ASP A 98 5.03 -15.32 -4.38
CA ASP A 98 4.91 -16.64 -3.76
C ASP A 98 5.29 -16.58 -2.26
N SER A 99 4.47 -17.20 -1.43
CA SER A 99 4.78 -17.35 0.00
C SER A 99 5.66 -18.58 0.24
N VAL A 100 6.14 -18.72 1.48
CA VAL A 100 6.91 -19.89 1.92
C VAL A 100 6.05 -21.14 2.16
N ALA A 101 4.75 -21.11 1.89
CA ALA A 101 3.84 -22.23 2.15
C ALA A 101 4.26 -23.57 1.50
N THR A 102 5.09 -23.51 0.45
CA THR A 102 5.62 -24.68 -0.26
C THR A 102 7.11 -24.93 -0.03
N THR A 103 7.82 -24.00 0.61
CA THR A 103 9.28 -24.03 0.79
C THR A 103 9.72 -24.06 2.25
N LEU A 104 8.82 -23.76 3.19
CA LEU A 104 9.08 -23.92 4.61
C LEU A 104 9.37 -25.37 4.95
N THR A 105 10.22 -25.59 5.94
CA THR A 105 10.65 -26.92 6.39
C THR A 105 10.54 -27.04 7.91
N GLY A 106 10.60 -28.28 8.41
CA GLY A 106 10.62 -28.52 9.86
C GLY A 106 9.36 -28.06 10.61
N LEU A 107 8.20 -28.01 9.93
CA LEU A 107 6.94 -27.64 10.58
C LEU A 107 6.55 -28.68 11.63
N VAL A 108 6.49 -28.25 12.88
CA VAL A 108 6.01 -29.04 14.02
C VAL A 108 5.05 -28.19 14.84
N ALA A 109 4.03 -28.83 15.41
CA ALA A 109 3.12 -28.23 16.37
C ALA A 109 3.02 -29.11 17.62
N ALA A 110 2.83 -28.47 18.77
CA ALA A 110 2.59 -29.15 20.03
C ALA A 110 1.68 -28.30 20.92
N ASP A 111 0.94 -28.94 21.80
CA ASP A 111 0.15 -28.31 22.85
C ASP A 111 0.49 -28.90 24.22
N ALA A 112 -0.34 -28.67 25.25
CA ALA A 112 -0.10 -29.17 26.60
C ALA A 112 -0.12 -30.71 26.71
N LEU A 113 -0.71 -31.42 25.74
CA LEU A 113 -0.74 -32.89 25.68
C LEU A 113 0.40 -33.48 24.84
N GLY A 114 1.27 -32.64 24.28
CA GLY A 114 2.42 -33.05 23.47
C GLY A 114 2.23 -32.72 21.98
N ALA A 115 2.82 -33.54 21.11
CA ALA A 115 2.80 -33.29 19.67
C ALA A 115 1.37 -33.24 19.10
N LEU A 116 1.19 -32.37 18.10
CA LEU A 116 -0.01 -32.26 17.27
C LEU A 116 0.36 -32.66 15.84
N ASP A 117 -0.22 -33.75 15.32
CA ASP A 117 -0.05 -34.05 13.91
C ASP A 117 -0.93 -33.13 13.07
N LEU A 118 -0.32 -32.56 12.03
CA LEU A 118 -0.97 -31.60 11.15
C LEU A 118 -1.26 -32.23 9.79
N THR A 119 -2.50 -32.13 9.33
CA THR A 119 -2.87 -32.49 7.97
C THR A 119 -2.82 -31.24 7.09
N ALA A 120 -1.90 -31.23 6.13
CA ALA A 120 -1.74 -30.14 5.18
C ALA A 120 -2.69 -30.29 3.98
N GLN A 121 -3.44 -29.24 3.65
CA GLN A 121 -4.32 -29.20 2.49
C GLN A 121 -4.28 -27.83 1.82
N THR A 122 -4.40 -27.78 0.50
CA THR A 122 -4.65 -26.51 -0.19
C THR A 122 -6.14 -26.33 -0.40
N ARG A 123 -6.69 -25.23 0.11
CA ARG A 123 -8.10 -24.83 -0.07
C ARG A 123 -8.15 -23.36 -0.50
N THR A 124 -9.24 -22.95 -1.12
CA THR A 124 -9.51 -21.52 -1.28
C THR A 124 -9.99 -20.98 0.07
N ALA A 125 -9.27 -20.03 0.65
CA ALA A 125 -9.65 -19.39 1.91
C ALA A 125 -10.01 -17.92 1.63
N PRO A 126 -11.16 -17.41 2.11
CA PRO A 126 -11.51 -16.01 1.97
C PRO A 126 -10.49 -15.10 2.68
N GLY A 127 -10.21 -13.92 2.12
CA GLY A 127 -9.43 -12.88 2.81
C GLY A 127 -7.92 -13.13 2.92
N THR A 128 -7.38 -14.11 2.22
CA THR A 128 -5.93 -14.33 2.11
C THR A 128 -5.41 -13.78 0.77
N GLY A 129 -4.76 -12.61 0.82
CA GLY A 129 -4.15 -11.88 -0.31
C GLY A 129 -5.05 -10.90 -1.06
N ASP A 130 -4.53 -10.34 -2.16
CA ASP A 130 -5.16 -9.29 -3.00
C ASP A 130 -6.49 -9.68 -3.68
N ALA A 131 -6.90 -10.93 -3.59
CA ALA A 131 -8.11 -11.42 -4.25
C ALA A 131 -9.32 -11.26 -3.32
N ASP A 132 -10.29 -10.45 -3.75
CA ASP A 132 -11.64 -10.30 -3.19
C ASP A 132 -12.33 -11.63 -2.80
N SER A 133 -12.02 -12.72 -3.51
CA SER A 133 -12.58 -14.07 -3.31
C SER A 133 -11.76 -14.98 -2.41
N GLY A 134 -10.59 -14.53 -1.95
CA GLY A 134 -9.56 -15.39 -1.39
C GLY A 134 -8.76 -16.14 -2.45
N GLY A 135 -7.56 -16.59 -2.06
CA GLY A 135 -6.64 -17.31 -2.92
C GLY A 135 -6.43 -18.77 -2.50
N PRO A 136 -5.79 -19.59 -3.36
CA PRO A 136 -5.24 -20.87 -2.93
C PRO A 136 -4.39 -20.66 -1.68
N THR A 137 -4.80 -21.29 -0.60
CA THR A 137 -4.23 -21.13 0.74
C THR A 137 -3.84 -22.49 1.26
N ARG A 138 -2.62 -22.59 1.77
CA ARG A 138 -2.20 -23.79 2.50
C ARG A 138 -2.74 -23.69 3.91
N ILE A 139 -3.51 -24.69 4.30
CA ILE A 139 -4.01 -24.86 5.66
C ILE A 139 -3.33 -26.06 6.31
N TRP A 140 -3.14 -25.98 7.62
CA TRP A 140 -2.69 -27.10 8.46
C TRP A 140 -3.74 -27.33 9.54
N ALA A 141 -4.43 -28.46 9.46
CA ALA A 141 -5.51 -28.84 10.37
C ALA A 141 -5.04 -29.84 11.42
N VAL A 142 -5.57 -29.73 12.64
CA VAL A 142 -5.25 -30.66 13.74
C VAL A 142 -5.99 -31.99 13.58
N ASN A 143 -5.35 -33.09 13.98
CA ASN A 143 -5.97 -34.43 14.00
C ASN A 143 -6.70 -34.76 15.32
N ARG A 144 -6.54 -33.92 16.34
CA ARG A 144 -7.20 -34.01 17.64
C ARG A 144 -7.51 -32.61 18.17
N GLU A 145 -8.38 -32.53 19.18
CA GLU A 145 -8.64 -31.25 19.85
C GLU A 145 -7.36 -30.70 20.51
N THR A 146 -7.18 -29.38 20.44
CA THR A 146 -6.07 -28.70 21.11
C THR A 146 -6.35 -28.52 22.60
N SER A 147 -5.32 -28.64 23.43
CA SER A 147 -5.39 -28.43 24.87
C SER A 147 -4.31 -27.49 25.36
N GLY A 148 -4.71 -26.40 26.03
CA GLY A 148 -3.79 -25.39 26.55
C GLY A 148 -3.07 -24.59 25.45
N PRO A 149 -1.92 -23.96 25.76
CA PRO A 149 -1.15 -23.19 24.79
C PRO A 149 -0.63 -24.06 23.64
N VAL A 150 -0.68 -23.54 22.43
CA VAL A 150 -0.20 -24.24 21.22
C VAL A 150 1.07 -23.56 20.72
N VAL A 151 2.13 -24.35 20.48
CA VAL A 151 3.38 -23.88 19.92
C VAL A 151 3.58 -24.45 18.53
N VAL A 152 3.83 -23.57 17.55
CA VAL A 152 4.14 -23.92 16.16
C VAL A 152 5.57 -23.46 15.86
N ARG A 153 6.40 -24.37 15.30
CA ARG A 153 7.78 -24.08 14.90
C ARG A 153 8.04 -24.53 13.47
N TYR A 154 8.80 -23.74 12.73
CA TYR A 154 9.18 -24.05 11.34
C TYR A 154 10.39 -23.20 10.93
N ILE A 155 11.00 -23.55 9.79
CA ILE A 155 12.14 -22.86 9.21
C ILE A 155 11.74 -22.32 7.83
N VAL A 156 12.03 -21.05 7.58
CA VAL A 156 11.78 -20.39 6.28
C VAL A 156 13.12 -19.99 5.64
N PRO A 157 13.33 -20.26 4.33
CA PRO A 157 14.51 -19.75 3.63
C PRO A 157 14.43 -18.23 3.46
N ALA A 158 15.51 -17.51 3.80
CA ALA A 158 15.57 -16.05 3.70
C ALA A 158 15.63 -15.54 2.26
N ASN A 159 15.93 -16.41 1.30
CA ASN A 159 15.89 -16.18 -0.14
C ASN A 159 14.72 -16.90 -0.82
N ALA A 160 13.63 -17.19 -0.11
CA ALA A 160 12.44 -17.85 -0.65
C ALA A 160 11.66 -16.96 -1.64
N THR A 161 12.34 -16.42 -2.65
CA THR A 161 11.77 -15.73 -3.80
C THR A 161 11.76 -16.69 -4.98
N LEU A 162 10.57 -17.13 -5.38
CA LEU A 162 10.39 -17.75 -6.68
C LEU A 162 10.50 -16.66 -7.77
N PRO A 163 10.84 -17.03 -9.03
CA PRO A 163 10.90 -16.07 -10.12
C PRO A 163 9.63 -15.23 -10.18
N PRO A 164 9.74 -13.90 -10.28
CA PRO A 164 8.59 -13.02 -10.17
C PRO A 164 7.57 -13.35 -11.26
N ARG A 165 6.31 -13.54 -10.84
CA ARG A 165 5.16 -13.80 -11.73
C ARG A 165 4.77 -12.56 -12.56
N GLY A 166 5.52 -11.46 -12.45
CA GLY A 166 5.29 -10.17 -13.08
C GLY A 166 5.70 -9.03 -12.15
N PRO A 167 5.21 -7.80 -12.39
CA PRO A 167 5.27 -6.72 -11.39
C PRO A 167 4.64 -7.19 -10.07
N ALA A 168 5.31 -6.93 -8.96
CA ALA A 168 4.86 -7.31 -7.62
C ALA A 168 5.37 -6.30 -6.58
N PRO A 169 4.65 -6.08 -5.47
CA PRO A 169 5.12 -5.23 -4.38
C PRO A 169 6.32 -5.87 -3.67
N PRO A 170 7.17 -5.08 -2.99
CA PRO A 170 8.41 -5.54 -2.36
C PRO A 170 8.19 -6.25 -1.01
N VAL A 171 7.24 -7.19 -0.96
CA VAL A 171 6.84 -7.94 0.25
C VAL A 171 7.55 -9.29 0.40
N ALA A 172 8.12 -9.82 -0.69
CA ALA A 172 8.82 -11.11 -0.71
C ALA A 172 10.03 -11.17 0.22
N LEU A 173 10.46 -12.35 0.66
CA LEU A 173 11.71 -12.49 1.42
C LEU A 173 12.95 -12.18 0.53
N SER A 174 13.76 -11.18 0.91
CA SER A 174 15.13 -10.99 0.36
C SER A 174 16.14 -11.27 1.44
N ASN A 175 17.29 -11.79 1.04
CA ASN A 175 18.51 -11.75 1.82
C ASN A 175 19.60 -10.97 1.06
N ASP A 176 19.59 -9.64 1.16
CA ASP A 176 20.54 -8.76 0.46
C ASP A 176 21.40 -7.99 1.46
N GLY A 177 22.69 -7.85 1.13
CA GLY A 177 23.61 -6.98 1.86
C GLY A 177 23.82 -7.38 3.32
N TYR A 178 23.91 -8.70 3.60
CA TYR A 178 24.04 -9.27 4.96
C TYR A 178 22.85 -8.97 5.89
N GLY A 179 21.72 -8.55 5.32
CA GLY A 179 20.44 -8.48 6.00
C GLY A 179 19.39 -9.32 5.27
N ALA A 180 18.27 -9.56 5.93
CA ALA A 180 17.12 -10.18 5.32
C ALA A 180 15.82 -9.53 5.79
N SER A 181 14.83 -9.44 4.89
CA SER A 181 13.54 -8.82 5.16
C SER A 181 12.40 -9.40 4.36
N GLY A 182 11.18 -9.23 4.87
CA GLY A 182 9.94 -9.64 4.21
C GLY A 182 8.71 -9.23 5.01
N ALA A 183 7.55 -9.27 4.35
CA ALA A 183 6.25 -9.07 5.00
C ALA A 183 5.81 -10.34 5.73
N GLY A 184 5.13 -10.20 6.87
CA GLY A 184 4.58 -11.34 7.59
C GLY A 184 3.62 -12.19 6.74
N SER A 185 2.90 -11.58 5.80
CA SER A 185 1.93 -12.24 4.91
C SER A 185 2.52 -13.32 4.01
N VAL A 186 3.83 -13.30 3.78
CA VAL A 186 4.50 -14.33 2.95
C VAL A 186 5.15 -15.44 3.78
N PHE A 187 5.23 -15.33 5.11
CA PHE A 187 5.94 -16.32 5.92
C PHE A 187 5.36 -16.65 7.30
N LEU A 188 4.44 -15.87 7.87
CA LEU A 188 3.83 -16.14 9.17
C LEU A 188 2.59 -17.03 9.04
N LEU A 189 2.64 -18.22 9.65
CA LEU A 189 1.50 -19.12 9.76
C LEU A 189 0.52 -18.63 10.82
N MET A 190 -0.67 -18.16 10.44
CA MET A 190 -1.62 -17.54 11.36
C MET A 190 -2.94 -18.31 11.45
N PRO A 191 -3.63 -18.30 12.61
CA PRO A 191 -4.97 -18.83 12.72
C PRO A 191 -5.95 -18.04 11.83
N PRO A 192 -6.99 -18.70 11.27
CA PRO A 192 -8.03 -17.99 10.54
C PRO A 192 -8.92 -17.16 11.48
N GLY A 193 -9.44 -16.04 10.98
CA GLY A 193 -10.41 -15.18 11.68
C GLY A 193 -9.89 -13.77 11.98
N ASP A 194 -10.77 -12.96 12.57
CA ASP A 194 -10.53 -11.54 12.89
C ASP A 194 -10.37 -11.31 14.41
N ASP A 195 -9.99 -12.39 15.11
CA ASP A 195 -9.74 -12.36 16.54
C ASP A 195 -8.56 -11.45 16.87
N HIS A 196 -8.62 -10.77 18.01
CA HIS A 196 -7.53 -9.96 18.53
C HIS A 196 -6.70 -10.78 19.53
N TYR A 197 -5.39 -10.63 19.44
CA TYR A 197 -4.40 -11.34 20.26
C TYR A 197 -3.47 -10.32 20.90
N ARG A 198 -3.22 -10.44 22.21
CA ARG A 198 -2.08 -9.76 22.83
C ARG A 198 -0.79 -10.29 22.19
N THR A 199 -0.06 -9.43 21.48
CA THR A 199 1.02 -9.85 20.60
C THR A 199 2.38 -9.35 21.11
N THR A 200 3.33 -10.27 21.26
CA THR A 200 4.74 -9.94 21.48
C THR A 200 5.61 -10.41 20.32
N VAL A 201 6.65 -9.66 20.01
CA VAL A 201 7.65 -9.99 18.99
C VAL A 201 9.03 -9.99 19.64
N ASP A 202 9.77 -11.06 19.40
CA ASP A 202 11.10 -11.32 19.95
C ASP A 202 12.08 -11.77 18.87
N TRP A 203 13.36 -11.50 19.10
CA TRP A 203 14.44 -11.86 18.20
C TRP A 203 15.51 -12.68 18.93
N ASP A 204 15.86 -13.84 18.39
CA ASP A 204 17.07 -14.57 18.78
C ASP A 204 18.15 -14.35 17.72
N LEU A 205 19.07 -13.44 18.02
CA LEU A 205 20.17 -13.06 17.14
C LEU A 205 21.48 -13.80 17.48
N SER A 206 21.44 -14.82 18.35
CA SER A 206 22.63 -15.53 18.84
C SER A 206 23.45 -16.20 17.75
N ARG A 207 22.81 -16.50 16.60
CA ARG A 207 23.42 -17.11 15.42
C ARG A 207 23.80 -16.12 14.32
N LEU A 208 23.79 -14.83 14.63
CA LEU A 208 24.23 -13.76 13.72
C LEU A 208 25.53 -13.11 14.19
N PRO A 209 26.27 -12.44 13.29
CA PRO A 209 27.43 -11.64 13.68
C PRO A 209 27.07 -10.55 14.71
N SER A 210 28.01 -10.23 15.60
CA SER A 210 27.87 -9.13 16.56
C SER A 210 27.54 -7.81 15.86
N GLY A 211 26.65 -7.02 16.46
CA GLY A 211 26.11 -5.79 15.87
C GLY A 211 24.92 -5.99 14.92
N SER A 212 24.47 -7.24 14.72
CA SER A 212 23.20 -7.50 14.03
C SER A 212 22.02 -7.01 14.85
N SER A 213 20.96 -6.58 14.16
CA SER A 213 19.71 -6.12 14.78
C SER A 213 18.52 -6.87 14.20
N GLY A 214 17.44 -6.94 14.96
CA GLY A 214 16.14 -7.45 14.53
C GLY A 214 15.11 -6.34 14.74
N ILE A 215 14.44 -5.94 13.66
CA ILE A 215 13.50 -4.82 13.66
C ILE A 215 12.25 -5.19 12.87
N SER A 216 11.10 -4.74 13.37
CA SER A 216 9.82 -4.86 12.69
C SER A 216 9.13 -3.51 12.61
N SER A 217 8.07 -3.38 11.82
CA SER A 217 7.22 -2.20 11.80
C SER A 217 6.58 -1.89 13.16
N LEU A 218 6.51 -2.88 14.06
CA LEU A 218 5.99 -2.76 15.42
C LEU A 218 7.04 -2.21 16.40
N GLY A 219 8.33 -2.26 16.04
CA GLY A 219 9.42 -1.75 16.88
C GLY A 219 10.73 -2.53 16.72
N ASN A 220 11.74 -2.12 17.49
CA ASN A 220 13.09 -2.68 17.47
C ASN A 220 13.31 -3.67 18.62
N GLY A 221 13.90 -4.84 18.33
CA GLY A 221 14.14 -5.88 19.33
C GLY A 221 12.84 -6.46 19.88
N HIS A 222 12.78 -6.63 21.21
CA HIS A 222 11.58 -7.07 21.90
C HIS A 222 10.49 -5.99 21.85
N VAL A 223 9.27 -6.38 21.47
CA VAL A 223 8.11 -5.49 21.39
C VAL A 223 6.89 -6.17 22.01
N ASP A 224 6.20 -5.46 22.90
CA ASP A 224 4.80 -5.73 23.24
C ASP A 224 3.92 -4.80 22.40
N ALA A 225 3.30 -5.37 21.37
CA ALA A 225 2.49 -4.63 20.40
C ALA A 225 1.04 -4.43 20.87
N GLY A 226 0.68 -4.97 22.04
CA GLY A 226 -0.70 -4.98 22.51
C GLY A 226 -1.61 -5.86 21.65
N PRO A 227 -2.93 -5.61 21.67
CA PRO A 227 -3.90 -6.38 20.89
C PRO A 227 -3.72 -6.14 19.39
N MET A 228 -3.56 -7.22 18.61
CA MET A 228 -3.49 -7.21 17.15
C MET A 228 -4.33 -8.33 16.56
N THR A 229 -4.88 -8.11 15.37
CA THR A 229 -5.45 -9.17 14.54
C THR A 229 -4.35 -9.93 13.79
N ALA A 230 -4.70 -11.13 13.29
CA ALA A 230 -3.80 -11.88 12.41
C ALA A 230 -3.44 -11.11 11.13
N ALA A 231 -4.39 -10.33 10.60
CA ALA A 231 -4.19 -9.49 9.42
C ALA A 231 -3.18 -8.35 9.69
N GLU A 232 -3.24 -7.70 10.85
CA GLU A 232 -2.29 -6.64 11.21
C GLU A 232 -0.86 -7.19 11.41
N LEU A 233 -0.73 -8.35 12.07
CA LEU A 233 0.58 -8.98 12.27
C LEU A 233 1.20 -9.46 10.95
N THR A 234 0.41 -10.05 10.06
CA THR A 234 0.88 -10.46 8.72
C THR A 234 1.16 -9.26 7.81
N SER A 235 0.41 -8.16 7.97
CA SER A 235 0.68 -6.88 7.31
C SER A 235 1.90 -6.14 7.88
N SER A 236 2.57 -6.66 8.91
CA SER A 236 3.80 -6.06 9.47
C SER A 236 5.03 -6.46 8.64
N PHE A 237 6.05 -5.61 8.64
CA PHE A 237 7.30 -5.85 7.91
C PHE A 237 8.44 -6.16 8.88
N PHE A 238 9.28 -7.13 8.53
CA PHE A 238 10.35 -7.65 9.38
C PHE A 238 11.69 -7.53 8.66
N MET A 239 12.75 -7.15 9.39
CA MET A 239 14.11 -7.04 8.87
C MET A 239 15.12 -7.42 9.95
N ALA A 240 16.15 -8.20 9.58
CA ALA A 240 17.21 -8.63 10.49
C ALA A 240 18.58 -8.68 9.83
N GLY A 241 19.64 -8.73 10.65
CA GLY A 241 21.03 -8.83 10.22
C GLY A 241 21.74 -7.49 10.31
N ARG A 242 22.59 -7.20 9.31
CA ARG A 242 23.26 -5.92 9.20
C ARG A 242 22.28 -4.85 8.70
N VAL A 243 21.57 -4.26 9.64
CA VAL A 243 20.56 -3.23 9.40
C VAL A 243 21.08 -1.91 9.93
N ALA A 244 21.03 -0.88 9.09
CA ALA A 244 21.21 0.49 9.54
C ALA A 244 19.84 1.10 9.87
N THR A 245 19.80 1.95 10.89
CA THR A 245 18.57 2.62 11.33
C THR A 245 18.77 4.12 11.46
N TRP A 246 17.68 4.87 11.33
CA TRP A 246 17.62 6.28 11.71
C TRP A 246 16.27 6.61 12.38
N PRO A 247 16.25 7.37 13.48
CA PRO A 247 17.43 7.79 14.25
C PRO A 247 18.05 6.60 15.04
N GLN A 248 19.24 6.81 15.60
CA GLN A 248 19.88 5.87 16.53
C GLN A 248 20.00 6.50 17.92
N PRO A 249 19.44 5.88 18.99
CA PRO A 249 18.63 4.65 18.97
C PRO A 249 17.25 4.87 18.31
N THR A 250 16.67 3.77 17.80
CA THR A 250 15.31 3.76 17.24
C THR A 250 14.29 4.12 18.34
N PRO A 251 13.39 5.09 18.13
CA PRO A 251 12.40 5.45 19.13
C PRO A 251 11.31 4.38 19.25
N SER A 252 10.70 4.29 20.44
CA SER A 252 9.58 3.38 20.71
C SER A 252 8.23 3.90 20.19
N THR A 253 8.16 5.15 19.74
CA THR A 253 6.96 5.78 19.16
C THR A 253 7.35 6.76 18.07
N GLY A 254 6.43 7.06 17.15
CA GLY A 254 6.69 7.96 16.04
C GLY A 254 7.61 7.37 14.97
N PHE A 255 8.25 8.24 14.20
CA PHE A 255 8.98 7.85 13.01
C PHE A 255 10.30 7.13 13.32
N PHE A 256 10.55 6.05 12.60
CA PHE A 256 11.86 5.48 12.43
C PHE A 256 12.06 4.93 11.03
N SER A 257 13.29 4.55 10.71
CA SER A 257 13.62 3.89 9.47
C SER A 257 14.67 2.81 9.68
N ALA A 258 14.65 1.82 8.80
CA ALA A 258 15.60 0.73 8.75
C ALA A 258 15.95 0.41 7.30
N TRP A 259 17.21 0.06 7.04
CA TRP A 259 17.60 -0.38 5.72
C TRP A 259 18.67 -1.45 5.74
N GLN A 260 18.51 -2.42 4.85
CA GLN A 260 19.50 -3.46 4.59
C GLN A 260 20.26 -3.18 3.30
N GLY A 261 21.53 -3.58 3.27
CA GLY A 261 22.43 -3.30 2.16
C GLY A 261 22.86 -1.84 2.06
N LYS A 262 23.43 -1.48 0.90
CA LYS A 262 24.02 -0.16 0.67
C LYS A 262 23.32 0.54 -0.50
N PRO A 263 22.41 1.49 -0.23
CA PRO A 263 21.85 2.33 -1.27
C PRO A 263 22.94 3.10 -2.02
N ALA A 264 22.70 3.43 -3.29
CA ALA A 264 23.58 4.26 -4.09
C ALA A 264 23.52 5.77 -3.72
N PHE A 265 22.81 6.10 -2.65
CA PHE A 265 22.66 7.43 -2.08
C PHE A 265 22.84 7.37 -0.57
N ASP A 266 23.04 8.52 0.07
CA ASP A 266 23.06 8.62 1.52
C ASP A 266 21.63 8.54 2.07
N ALA A 267 21.31 7.42 2.72
CA ALA A 267 19.97 7.16 3.23
C ALA A 267 19.64 8.02 4.46
N GLU A 268 20.62 8.38 5.27
CA GLU A 268 20.37 9.06 6.54
C GLU A 268 19.74 10.46 6.35
N PRO A 269 20.27 11.36 5.48
CA PRO A 269 19.62 12.64 5.21
C PRO A 269 18.22 12.52 4.61
N LEU A 270 17.97 11.47 3.81
CA LEU A 270 16.64 11.21 3.24
C LEU A 270 15.66 10.76 4.33
N MET A 271 16.09 9.86 5.22
CA MET A 271 15.27 9.41 6.35
C MET A 271 15.04 10.51 7.37
N ALA A 272 16.03 11.39 7.58
CA ALA A 272 15.88 12.58 8.42
C ALA A 272 14.83 13.56 7.87
N TRP A 273 14.84 13.76 6.54
CA TRP A 273 13.81 14.51 5.85
C TRP A 273 12.43 13.86 6.02
N ALA A 274 12.33 12.53 5.88
CA ALA A 274 11.07 11.81 6.06
C ALA A 274 10.54 11.89 7.51
N GLY A 275 11.41 11.78 8.52
CA GLY A 275 11.01 11.94 9.92
C GLY A 275 10.51 13.34 10.24
N THR A 276 11.09 14.37 9.61
CA THR A 276 10.58 15.75 9.71
C THR A 276 9.19 15.87 9.10
N LEU A 277 8.98 15.28 7.92
CA LEU A 277 7.68 15.28 7.24
C LEU A 277 6.61 14.58 8.09
N TYR A 278 6.94 13.42 8.66
CA TYR A 278 6.04 12.67 9.54
C TYR A 278 5.63 13.47 10.76
N LYS A 279 6.56 14.20 11.37
CA LYS A 279 6.27 15.11 12.50
C LYS A 279 5.29 16.20 12.09
N ASP A 280 5.46 16.80 10.92
CA ASP A 280 4.56 17.83 10.42
C ASP A 280 3.18 17.26 10.05
N TYR A 281 3.11 16.06 9.50
CA TYR A 281 1.85 15.34 9.25
C TYR A 281 1.14 15.04 10.57
N SER A 282 1.84 14.46 11.54
CA SER A 282 1.30 14.19 12.89
C SER A 282 0.68 15.45 13.51
N ARG A 283 1.33 16.62 13.34
CA ARG A 283 0.79 17.91 13.78
C ARG A 283 -0.46 18.32 12.98
N LEU A 284 -0.45 18.23 11.66
CA LEU A 284 -1.61 18.54 10.80
C LEU A 284 -2.83 17.70 11.18
N PHE A 285 -2.63 16.40 11.37
CA PHE A 285 -3.67 15.43 11.72
C PHE A 285 -3.94 15.32 13.23
N ARG A 286 -3.34 16.19 14.05
CA ARG A 286 -3.56 16.29 15.50
C ARG A 286 -3.33 14.98 16.26
N GLN A 287 -2.37 14.17 15.83
CA GLN A 287 -1.93 12.99 16.56
C GLN A 287 -1.06 13.44 17.75
N ALA A 288 -1.62 13.33 18.96
CA ALA A 288 -0.91 13.70 20.19
C ALA A 288 0.24 12.72 20.50
N THR A 289 -0.01 11.42 20.29
CA THR A 289 0.97 10.34 20.47
C THR A 289 0.94 9.45 19.24
N PRO A 290 1.78 9.69 18.23
CA PRO A 290 1.81 8.85 17.03
C PRO A 290 2.31 7.45 17.39
N PRO A 291 1.69 6.37 16.87
CA PRO A 291 2.26 5.02 17.00
C PRO A 291 3.64 4.96 16.32
N PRO A 292 4.43 3.90 16.57
CA PRO A 292 5.58 3.59 15.74
C PRO A 292 5.21 3.66 14.26
N TYR A 293 6.07 4.26 13.45
CA TYR A 293 5.91 4.28 11.99
C TYR A 293 7.26 4.10 11.31
N GLY A 294 7.46 2.91 10.72
CA GLY A 294 8.73 2.50 10.13
C GLY A 294 8.80 2.71 8.63
N VAL A 295 9.87 3.32 8.13
CA VAL A 295 10.22 3.29 6.69
C VAL A 295 11.36 2.29 6.45
N PHE A 296 11.08 1.25 5.68
CA PHE A 296 12.06 0.19 5.38
C PHE A 296 12.62 0.34 3.97
N LEU A 297 13.94 0.42 3.82
CA LEU A 297 14.58 0.42 2.50
C LEU A 297 15.26 -0.93 2.24
N ARG A 298 15.01 -1.46 1.05
CA ARG A 298 15.67 -2.70 0.57
C ARG A 298 16.04 -2.60 -0.90
N TYR A 299 17.01 -3.40 -1.31
CA TYR A 299 17.38 -3.50 -2.71
C TYR A 299 16.28 -4.20 -3.51
N ASN A 300 15.96 -3.67 -4.70
CA ASN A 300 15.17 -4.37 -5.71
C ASN A 300 15.69 -3.97 -7.11
N PRO A 301 16.33 -4.89 -7.85
CA PRO A 301 16.90 -4.58 -9.16
C PRO A 301 15.83 -4.42 -10.25
N ILE A 302 14.62 -4.93 -10.05
CA ILE A 302 13.56 -4.98 -11.07
C ILE A 302 12.67 -3.73 -10.97
N ASN A 303 12.27 -3.35 -9.75
CA ASN A 303 11.34 -2.25 -9.51
C ASN A 303 11.91 -1.21 -8.54
N ALA A 304 13.12 -0.72 -8.82
CA ALA A 304 13.78 0.29 -7.99
C ALA A 304 12.97 1.60 -7.93
N GLY A 305 12.81 2.15 -6.74
CA GLY A 305 12.02 3.36 -6.49
C GLY A 305 10.52 3.10 -6.31
N GLY A 306 10.07 1.83 -6.39
CA GLY A 306 8.72 1.45 -5.99
C GLY A 306 8.60 1.28 -4.48
N GLY A 307 7.36 1.24 -3.98
CA GLY A 307 7.08 0.93 -2.58
C GLY A 307 5.70 0.34 -2.34
N VAL A 308 5.43 -0.01 -1.08
CA VAL A 308 4.12 -0.50 -0.63
C VAL A 308 3.87 -0.10 0.81
N ALA A 309 2.66 0.39 1.08
CA ALA A 309 2.15 0.66 2.43
C ALA A 309 1.90 -0.65 3.18
N MET A 310 2.27 -0.66 4.45
CA MET A 310 2.21 -1.81 5.35
C MET A 310 1.65 -1.37 6.71
N HIS A 311 1.39 -2.32 7.62
CA HIS A 311 0.90 -1.98 8.95
C HIS A 311 1.95 -1.14 9.67
N GLN A 312 1.58 0.08 10.05
CA GLN A 312 2.47 1.04 10.73
C GLN A 312 3.82 1.23 10.00
N SER A 313 3.85 1.08 8.68
CA SER A 313 5.10 1.17 7.94
C SER A 313 4.92 1.38 6.46
N PHE A 314 6.03 1.69 5.81
CA PHE A 314 6.14 1.78 4.36
C PHE A 314 7.45 1.15 3.91
N VAL A 315 7.41 0.31 2.87
CA VAL A 315 8.60 -0.30 2.28
C VAL A 315 8.94 0.42 0.98
N VAL A 316 10.17 0.92 0.87
CA VAL A 316 10.74 1.52 -0.33
C VAL A 316 11.84 0.62 -0.87
N THR A 317 11.92 0.55 -2.19
CA THR A 317 13.02 -0.13 -2.84
C THR A 317 14.02 0.85 -3.44
N PHE A 318 15.29 0.49 -3.39
CA PHE A 318 16.34 1.18 -4.13
C PHE A 318 17.02 0.23 -5.11
N GLY A 319 17.66 0.80 -6.12
CA GLY A 319 18.43 0.05 -7.11
C GLY A 319 19.54 0.92 -7.67
N SER A 320 19.72 0.86 -8.98
CA SER A 320 20.60 1.77 -9.72
C SER A 320 19.80 2.79 -10.53
N GLY A 321 20.48 3.81 -11.04
CA GLY A 321 19.88 4.82 -11.92
C GLY A 321 18.77 5.59 -11.21
N ALA A 322 17.60 5.69 -11.85
CA ALA A 322 16.56 6.57 -11.36
C ALA A 322 15.81 6.07 -10.11
N GLY A 323 15.99 4.80 -9.71
CA GLY A 323 15.56 4.28 -8.42
C GLY A 323 16.46 4.67 -7.25
N SER A 324 17.52 5.45 -7.52
CA SER A 324 18.42 6.05 -6.54
C SER A 324 18.30 7.59 -6.49
N ASP A 325 17.35 8.17 -7.24
CA ASP A 325 17.11 9.60 -7.32
C ASP A 325 16.41 10.11 -6.04
N VAL A 326 17.19 10.74 -5.16
CA VAL A 326 16.73 11.23 -3.85
C VAL A 326 15.53 12.17 -3.97
N ALA A 327 15.47 13.02 -5.01
CA ALA A 327 14.35 13.95 -5.17
C ALA A 327 13.04 13.21 -5.47
N LYS A 328 13.09 12.15 -6.28
CA LYS A 328 11.93 11.29 -6.57
C LYS A 328 11.54 10.43 -5.38
N LEU A 329 12.52 9.93 -4.63
CA LEU A 329 12.27 9.18 -3.40
C LEU A 329 11.57 10.05 -2.36
N ARG A 330 11.89 11.34 -2.23
CA ARG A 330 11.16 12.28 -1.37
C ARG A 330 9.67 12.37 -1.72
N MET A 331 9.33 12.47 -3.01
CA MET A 331 7.93 12.51 -3.45
C MET A 331 7.21 11.19 -3.19
N THR A 332 7.88 10.06 -3.44
CA THR A 332 7.34 8.72 -3.14
C THR A 332 7.07 8.57 -1.65
N LEU A 333 8.03 8.94 -0.79
CA LEU A 333 7.87 8.91 0.66
C LEU A 333 6.72 9.81 1.14
N ALA A 334 6.53 10.99 0.53
CA ALA A 334 5.43 11.88 0.88
C ALA A 334 4.05 11.31 0.49
N HIS A 335 3.92 10.74 -0.72
CA HIS A 335 2.69 10.08 -1.18
C HIS A 335 2.29 8.96 -0.22
N GLU A 336 3.25 8.12 0.11
CA GLU A 336 3.01 6.87 0.81
C GLU A 336 2.80 7.09 2.31
N MET A 337 3.55 8.04 2.89
CA MET A 337 3.30 8.50 4.26
C MET A 337 1.92 9.13 4.42
N PHE A 338 1.39 9.78 3.39
CA PHE A 338 0.06 10.38 3.45
C PHE A 338 -1.06 9.32 3.54
N HIS A 339 -0.87 8.13 2.96
CA HIS A 339 -1.82 7.02 3.07
C HIS A 339 -2.12 6.61 4.52
N THR A 340 -1.19 6.85 5.45
CA THR A 340 -1.35 6.59 6.89
C THR A 340 -2.40 7.48 7.55
N PHE A 341 -2.59 8.69 7.05
CA PHE A 341 -3.40 9.72 7.71
C PHE A 341 -4.73 9.99 7.00
N GLN A 342 -4.80 9.71 5.70
CA GLN A 342 -5.90 10.15 4.87
C GLN A 342 -7.21 9.39 5.13
N PRO A 343 -8.36 10.00 4.80
CA PRO A 343 -9.62 9.29 4.83
C PRO A 343 -9.72 8.25 3.72
N ARG A 344 -10.60 7.26 3.90
CA ARG A 344 -10.95 6.26 2.88
C ARG A 344 -12.45 6.24 2.63
N ILE A 345 -12.83 6.03 1.38
CA ILE A 345 -14.19 5.64 0.99
C ILE A 345 -14.19 4.11 0.93
N THR A 346 -15.02 3.48 1.76
CA THR A 346 -15.05 2.02 1.92
C THR A 346 -16.27 1.39 1.28
N ASP A 347 -17.14 2.17 0.63
CA ASP A 347 -18.28 1.68 -0.13
C ASP A 347 -18.64 2.62 -1.31
N PRO A 348 -18.35 2.22 -2.57
CA PRO A 348 -17.63 1.00 -2.93
C PRO A 348 -16.15 1.08 -2.52
N ASP A 349 -15.53 -0.04 -2.15
CA ASP A 349 -14.11 -0.11 -1.81
C ASP A 349 -13.22 -0.37 -3.05
N GLY A 350 -11.90 -0.47 -2.85
CA GLY A 350 -10.93 -0.92 -3.83
C GLY A 350 -10.78 0.02 -5.04
N LEU A 351 -10.50 -0.57 -6.20
CA LEU A 351 -10.20 0.19 -7.43
C LEU A 351 -11.34 1.12 -7.90
N ALA A 352 -12.57 0.89 -7.46
CA ALA A 352 -13.69 1.79 -7.77
C ALA A 352 -13.49 3.17 -7.12
N SER A 353 -12.96 3.19 -5.90
CA SER A 353 -12.72 4.39 -5.10
C SER A 353 -11.25 4.80 -5.01
N ALA A 354 -10.35 4.10 -5.71
CA ALA A 354 -8.93 4.43 -5.76
C ALA A 354 -8.66 5.88 -6.21
N TRP A 355 -9.54 6.50 -6.99
CA TRP A 355 -9.41 7.92 -7.35
C TRP A 355 -9.40 8.84 -6.12
N PHE A 356 -10.06 8.45 -5.03
CA PHE A 356 -10.11 9.22 -3.80
C PHE A 356 -8.83 9.04 -3.01
N THR A 357 -8.41 7.79 -2.76
CA THR A 357 -7.23 7.47 -1.96
C THR A 357 -5.92 7.81 -2.68
N GLU A 358 -5.77 7.42 -3.95
CA GLU A 358 -4.58 7.73 -4.73
C GLU A 358 -4.56 9.20 -5.17
N GLY A 359 -5.70 9.74 -5.58
CA GLY A 359 -5.79 11.14 -5.98
C GLY A 359 -5.47 12.10 -4.84
N LEU A 360 -5.92 11.83 -3.61
CA LEU A 360 -5.59 12.62 -2.42
C LEU A 360 -4.09 12.54 -2.13
N ALA A 361 -3.52 11.34 -2.06
CA ALA A 361 -2.10 11.14 -1.82
C ALA A 361 -1.26 11.84 -2.89
N THR A 362 -1.60 11.70 -4.17
CA THR A 362 -0.92 12.37 -5.29
C THR A 362 -1.10 13.89 -5.29
N PHE A 363 -2.22 14.41 -4.79
CA PHE A 363 -2.41 15.85 -4.58
C PHE A 363 -1.51 16.37 -3.45
N TYR A 364 -1.50 15.69 -2.31
CA TYR A 364 -0.79 16.14 -1.12
C TYR A 364 0.71 15.83 -1.10
N GLN A 365 1.20 14.86 -1.90
CA GLN A 365 2.61 14.44 -1.95
C GLN A 365 3.57 15.62 -2.22
N ARG A 366 3.09 16.62 -2.98
CA ARG A 366 3.86 17.82 -3.34
C ARG A 366 3.36 19.06 -2.61
N ARG A 367 2.05 19.13 -2.33
CA ARG A 367 1.42 20.28 -1.66
C ARG A 367 1.93 20.44 -0.23
N LEU A 368 1.97 19.37 0.55
CA LEU A 368 2.41 19.47 1.95
C LEU A 368 3.91 19.74 2.08
N PRO A 369 4.81 19.03 1.36
CA PRO A 369 6.23 19.39 1.42
C PRO A 369 6.52 20.82 0.96
N LEU A 370 5.81 21.34 -0.04
CA LEU A 370 5.97 22.75 -0.43
C LEU A 370 5.48 23.68 0.70
N ARG A 371 4.32 23.37 1.31
CA ARG A 371 3.75 24.13 2.42
C ARG A 371 4.67 24.19 3.63
N TYR A 372 5.40 23.12 3.91
CA TYR A 372 6.37 23.04 5.00
C TYR A 372 7.77 23.55 4.61
N GLY A 373 7.96 24.06 3.39
CA GLY A 373 9.26 24.54 2.90
C GLY A 373 10.30 23.43 2.70
N MET A 374 9.85 22.18 2.60
CA MET A 374 10.69 20.98 2.49
C MET A 374 11.06 20.63 1.05
N ILE A 375 10.40 21.25 0.06
CA ILE A 375 10.77 21.23 -1.35
C ILE A 375 10.74 22.66 -1.93
N THR A 376 11.46 22.87 -3.04
CA THR A 376 11.43 24.13 -3.77
C THR A 376 10.19 24.21 -4.68
N PRO A 377 9.77 25.42 -5.10
CA PRO A 377 8.72 25.55 -6.11
C PRO A 377 9.10 24.93 -7.47
N SER A 378 10.40 24.81 -7.78
CA SER A 378 10.84 24.09 -8.99
C SER A 378 10.54 22.59 -8.86
N ALA A 379 10.91 21.98 -7.73
CA ALA A 379 10.62 20.56 -7.48
C ALA A 379 9.11 20.28 -7.48
N PHE A 380 8.29 21.19 -6.91
CA PHE A 380 6.84 21.13 -7.02
C PHE A 380 6.37 21.15 -8.49
N LEU A 381 6.94 22.04 -9.30
CA LEU A 381 6.56 22.22 -10.69
C LEU A 381 6.97 21.02 -11.55
N ASP A 382 8.17 20.48 -11.35
CA ASP A 382 8.68 19.31 -12.06
C ASP A 382 7.77 18.10 -11.82
N ASP A 383 7.40 17.86 -10.56
CA ASP A 383 6.48 16.80 -10.20
C ASP A 383 5.06 17.07 -10.77
N LEU A 384 4.51 18.27 -10.60
CA LEU A 384 3.21 18.64 -11.17
C LEU A 384 3.16 18.41 -12.69
N ASN A 385 4.21 18.81 -13.40
CA ASN A 385 4.28 18.72 -14.85
C ASN A 385 4.51 17.31 -15.37
N TYR A 386 5.16 16.43 -14.60
CA TYR A 386 5.23 15.01 -14.89
C TYR A 386 3.82 14.39 -14.91
N TYR A 387 3.01 14.62 -13.87
CA TYR A 387 1.63 14.12 -13.78
C TYR A 387 0.72 14.79 -14.82
N ALA A 388 0.86 16.11 -15.03
CA ALA A 388 0.11 16.83 -16.07
C ALA A 388 0.42 16.30 -17.47
N GLY A 389 1.71 16.08 -17.78
CA GLY A 389 2.17 15.57 -19.07
C GLY A 389 1.63 14.17 -19.32
N ARG A 390 1.73 13.28 -18.32
CA ARG A 390 1.14 11.94 -18.37
C ARG A 390 -0.36 12.00 -18.60
N TYR A 391 -1.08 12.82 -17.84
CA TYR A 391 -2.53 12.89 -17.88
C TYR A 391 -3.10 13.51 -19.16
N TYR A 392 -2.67 14.73 -19.52
CA TYR A 392 -3.25 15.48 -20.63
C TYR A 392 -2.80 14.96 -22.00
N THR A 393 -1.82 14.05 -22.06
CA THR A 393 -1.47 13.31 -23.28
C THR A 393 -2.06 11.89 -23.31
N ASN A 394 -2.73 11.43 -22.25
CA ASN A 394 -3.25 10.08 -22.15
C ASN A 394 -4.47 9.88 -23.07
N VAL A 395 -4.42 8.89 -23.97
CA VAL A 395 -5.54 8.55 -24.87
C VAL A 395 -6.75 7.96 -24.14
N MET A 396 -6.53 7.41 -22.95
CA MET A 396 -7.57 6.84 -22.07
C MET A 396 -8.07 7.86 -21.03
N ALA A 397 -7.67 9.13 -21.12
CA ALA A 397 -7.97 10.17 -20.12
C ALA A 397 -9.47 10.43 -19.87
N THR A 398 -10.36 9.98 -20.77
CA THR A 398 -11.83 10.14 -20.65
C THR A 398 -12.57 8.84 -20.29
N VAL A 399 -11.85 7.74 -20.07
CA VAL A 399 -12.48 6.47 -19.65
C VAL A 399 -13.21 6.66 -18.31
N PRO A 400 -14.51 6.30 -18.17
CA PRO A 400 -15.24 6.45 -16.92
C PRO A 400 -14.60 5.68 -15.77
N ASN A 401 -14.72 6.19 -14.53
CA ASN A 401 -14.16 5.51 -13.34
C ASN A 401 -14.75 4.11 -13.13
N SER A 402 -15.99 3.86 -13.57
CA SER A 402 -16.63 2.54 -13.50
C SER A 402 -15.90 1.47 -14.32
N VAL A 403 -15.07 1.84 -15.30
CA VAL A 403 -14.31 0.90 -16.14
C VAL A 403 -12.95 0.57 -15.51
N ILE A 404 -12.42 1.46 -14.66
CA ILE A 404 -11.07 1.33 -14.08
C ILE A 404 -10.86 -0.04 -13.43
N PRO A 405 -11.74 -0.54 -12.52
CA PRO A 405 -11.50 -1.82 -11.84
C PRO A 405 -11.25 -2.98 -12.82
N THR A 406 -12.00 -3.04 -13.91
CA THR A 406 -11.93 -4.14 -14.88
C THR A 406 -10.73 -4.07 -15.83
N ARG A 407 -10.15 -2.87 -16.03
CA ARG A 407 -9.07 -2.65 -17.01
C ARG A 407 -7.75 -2.17 -16.41
N PHE A 408 -7.71 -1.93 -15.11
CA PHE A 408 -6.55 -1.41 -14.37
C PHE A 408 -5.26 -2.19 -14.68
N TRP A 409 -5.34 -3.52 -14.67
CA TRP A 409 -4.17 -4.38 -14.92
C TRP A 409 -3.87 -4.61 -16.40
N ALA A 410 -4.87 -4.47 -17.27
CA ALA A 410 -4.72 -4.73 -18.71
C ALA A 410 -4.10 -3.54 -19.48
N ASP A 411 -4.26 -2.32 -18.97
CA ASP A 411 -3.76 -1.11 -19.63
C ASP A 411 -3.24 -0.11 -18.60
N THR A 412 -1.92 0.08 -18.59
CA THR A 412 -1.26 0.98 -17.63
C THR A 412 -1.66 2.44 -17.82
N ARG A 413 -2.23 2.82 -18.97
CA ARG A 413 -2.80 4.15 -19.19
C ARG A 413 -4.11 4.34 -18.43
N ILE A 414 -4.86 3.27 -18.17
CA ILE A 414 -6.05 3.31 -17.30
C ILE A 414 -5.59 3.27 -15.83
N ARG A 415 -4.54 2.50 -15.54
CA ARG A 415 -3.95 2.38 -14.20
C ARG A 415 -3.54 3.71 -13.58
N THR A 416 -3.06 4.68 -14.37
CA THR A 416 -2.64 5.99 -13.82
C THR A 416 -3.80 6.94 -13.55
N LEU A 417 -5.02 6.67 -14.03
CA LEU A 417 -6.16 7.59 -13.90
C LEU A 417 -6.55 7.89 -12.44
N PRO A 418 -6.60 6.93 -11.51
CA PRO A 418 -6.87 7.22 -10.10
C PRO A 418 -5.93 8.28 -9.50
N TYR A 419 -4.66 8.24 -9.86
CA TYR A 419 -3.62 9.18 -9.42
C TYR A 419 -3.76 10.53 -10.14
N ASP A 420 -3.61 10.49 -11.46
CA ASP A 420 -3.48 11.66 -12.33
C ASP A 420 -4.79 12.46 -12.36
N ARG A 421 -5.90 11.81 -12.71
CA ARG A 421 -7.22 12.45 -12.77
C ARG A 421 -7.67 12.86 -11.38
N GLY A 422 -7.44 11.99 -10.39
CA GLY A 422 -7.78 12.24 -8.99
C GLY A 422 -7.11 13.51 -8.46
N MET A 423 -5.80 13.68 -8.64
CA MET A 423 -5.10 14.87 -8.15
C MET A 423 -5.58 16.17 -8.79
N PHE A 424 -5.93 16.15 -10.09
CA PHE A 424 -6.46 17.33 -10.78
C PHE A 424 -7.90 17.61 -10.35
N TYR A 425 -8.69 16.58 -10.06
CA TYR A 425 -9.99 16.74 -9.43
C TYR A 425 -9.85 17.42 -8.05
N PHE A 426 -8.98 16.93 -7.17
CA PHE A 426 -8.78 17.56 -5.85
C PHE A 426 -8.22 18.97 -5.94
N ALA A 427 -7.38 19.28 -6.93
CA ALA A 427 -6.95 20.65 -7.19
C ALA A 427 -8.12 21.56 -7.59
N THR A 428 -9.09 21.08 -8.37
CA THR A 428 -10.31 21.85 -8.70
C THR A 428 -11.21 22.07 -7.48
N VAL A 429 -11.33 21.06 -6.62
CA VAL A 429 -12.12 21.13 -5.38
C VAL A 429 -11.46 22.09 -4.39
N ASP A 430 -10.15 21.98 -4.14
CA ASP A 430 -9.39 22.89 -3.28
C ASP A 430 -9.59 24.35 -3.67
N GLU A 431 -9.44 24.64 -4.96
CA GLU A 431 -9.65 25.97 -5.51
C GLU A 431 -11.07 26.47 -5.28
N ALA A 432 -12.08 25.65 -5.57
CA ALA A 432 -13.48 26.03 -5.40
C ALA A 432 -13.83 26.32 -3.92
N ILE A 433 -13.33 25.50 -2.98
CA ILE A 433 -13.52 25.71 -1.54
C ILE A 433 -12.84 27.02 -1.09
N ARG A 434 -11.59 27.26 -1.51
CA ARG A 434 -10.88 28.50 -1.19
C ARG A 434 -11.59 29.72 -1.73
N LEU A 435 -12.04 29.71 -2.99
CA LEU A 435 -12.76 30.83 -3.59
C LEU A 435 -14.08 31.12 -2.87
N ARG A 436 -14.87 30.08 -2.55
CA ARG A 436 -16.16 30.23 -1.84
C ARG A 436 -16.01 30.73 -0.42
N SER A 437 -14.97 30.31 0.28
CA SER A 437 -14.72 30.66 1.68
C SER A 437 -13.87 31.93 1.86
N GLY A 438 -13.42 32.57 0.78
CA GLY A 438 -12.45 33.67 0.85
C GLY A 438 -11.10 33.24 1.44
N GLY A 439 -10.68 32.00 1.19
CA GLY A 439 -9.43 31.42 1.67
C GLY A 439 -9.47 30.88 3.10
N LYS A 440 -10.61 30.95 3.79
CA LYS A 440 -10.75 30.46 5.18
C LYS A 440 -10.83 28.93 5.28
N ARG A 441 -11.19 28.27 4.19
CA ARG A 441 -11.33 26.81 4.09
C ARG A 441 -10.62 26.31 2.85
N SER A 442 -10.20 25.05 2.86
CA SER A 442 -9.48 24.41 1.77
C SER A 442 -9.85 22.93 1.64
N MET A 443 -9.16 22.21 0.76
CA MET A 443 -9.30 20.76 0.69
C MET A 443 -8.98 20.06 2.03
N ASP A 444 -8.16 20.66 2.89
CA ASP A 444 -7.83 20.12 4.21
C ASP A 444 -9.11 19.97 5.05
N ASP A 445 -9.99 20.97 5.03
CA ASP A 445 -11.26 20.95 5.76
C ASP A 445 -12.20 19.84 5.26
N ALA A 446 -12.26 19.64 3.95
CA ALA A 446 -13.08 18.59 3.35
C ALA A 446 -12.53 17.19 3.68
N MET A 447 -11.21 17.03 3.67
CA MET A 447 -10.52 15.82 4.11
C MET A 447 -10.80 15.52 5.60
N PHE A 448 -10.66 16.52 6.49
CA PHE A 448 -10.95 16.33 7.91
C PHE A 448 -12.43 16.02 8.17
N ALA A 449 -13.36 16.56 7.38
CA ALA A 449 -14.76 16.20 7.47
C ALA A 449 -15.00 14.72 7.13
N MET A 450 -14.28 14.16 6.15
CA MET A 450 -14.34 12.72 5.84
C MET A 450 -13.73 11.86 6.95
N LEU A 451 -12.59 12.29 7.52
CA LEU A 451 -11.97 11.61 8.66
C LEU A 451 -12.89 11.58 9.90
N ALA A 452 -13.61 12.67 10.15
CA ALA A 452 -14.58 12.73 11.25
C ALA A 452 -15.70 11.68 11.11
N LEU A 453 -16.11 11.36 9.88
CA LEU A 453 -17.09 10.30 9.63
C LEU A 453 -16.52 8.92 9.94
N GLN A 454 -15.27 8.64 9.54
CA GLN A 454 -14.61 7.37 9.87
C GLN A 454 -14.39 7.22 11.37
N ALA A 455 -13.96 8.27 12.06
CA ALA A 455 -13.79 8.27 13.51
C ALA A 455 -15.11 7.98 14.27
N ALA A 456 -16.26 8.28 13.64
CA ALA A 456 -17.58 7.93 14.16
C ALA A 456 -18.02 6.49 13.82
N GLY A 457 -17.14 5.64 13.29
CA GLY A 457 -17.42 4.24 12.93
C GLY A 457 -18.27 4.08 11.67
N LYS A 458 -18.44 5.14 10.86
CA LYS A 458 -19.26 5.09 9.65
C LYS A 458 -18.47 4.50 8.48
N ALA A 459 -19.09 3.58 7.73
CA ALA A 459 -18.64 3.23 6.39
C ALA A 459 -18.85 4.43 5.47
N VAL A 460 -17.76 5.06 5.05
CA VAL A 460 -17.79 6.31 4.27
C VAL A 460 -18.05 6.01 2.80
N ARG A 461 -18.98 6.76 2.21
CA ARG A 461 -19.53 6.54 0.87
C ARG A 461 -19.38 7.76 -0.04
N TYR A 462 -19.65 7.58 -1.33
CA TYR A 462 -19.76 8.71 -2.26
C TYR A 462 -20.81 9.74 -1.83
N ALA A 463 -21.93 9.30 -1.25
CA ALA A 463 -22.95 10.22 -0.75
C ALA A 463 -22.44 11.15 0.36
N ASP A 464 -21.48 10.68 1.17
CA ASP A 464 -20.86 11.51 2.21
C ASP A 464 -19.95 12.58 1.59
N TRP A 465 -19.20 12.20 0.57
CA TRP A 465 -18.41 13.14 -0.21
C TRP A 465 -19.29 14.16 -0.93
N GLU A 466 -20.39 13.74 -1.56
CA GLU A 466 -21.38 14.63 -2.18
C GLU A 466 -21.96 15.63 -1.17
N ALA A 467 -22.28 15.19 0.04
CA ALA A 467 -22.79 16.06 1.10
C ALA A 467 -21.75 17.11 1.53
N ILE A 468 -20.47 16.74 1.60
CA ILE A 468 -19.38 17.68 1.88
C ILE A 468 -19.25 18.69 0.73
N LEU A 469 -19.21 18.24 -0.53
CA LEU A 469 -19.14 19.14 -1.68
C LEU A 469 -20.31 20.14 -1.72
N ALA A 470 -21.53 19.67 -1.47
CA ALA A 470 -22.72 20.52 -1.45
C ALA A 470 -22.63 21.59 -0.35
N ARG A 471 -22.09 21.24 0.82
CA ARG A 471 -21.90 22.18 1.94
C ARG A 471 -20.78 23.19 1.68
N GLU A 472 -19.64 22.74 1.17
CA GLU A 472 -18.45 23.58 1.00
C GLU A 472 -18.52 24.48 -0.24
N ILE A 473 -19.16 24.02 -1.33
CA ILE A 473 -19.12 24.67 -2.64
C ILE A 473 -20.52 24.98 -3.20
N GLY A 474 -21.48 24.06 -3.00
CA GLY A 474 -22.85 24.15 -3.49
C GLY A 474 -23.28 22.99 -4.39
N ALA A 475 -24.55 22.93 -4.76
CA ALA A 475 -25.14 21.80 -5.50
C ALA A 475 -24.48 21.52 -6.87
N GLY A 476 -23.95 22.54 -7.54
CA GLY A 476 -23.21 22.37 -8.81
C GLY A 476 -21.97 21.47 -8.68
N ALA A 477 -21.29 21.50 -7.53
CA ALA A 477 -20.11 20.68 -7.28
C ALA A 477 -20.43 19.17 -7.23
N VAL A 478 -21.64 18.81 -6.84
CA VAL A 478 -22.10 17.41 -6.86
C VAL A 478 -22.31 16.93 -8.29
N ALA A 479 -22.92 17.75 -9.14
CA ALA A 479 -23.02 17.46 -10.58
C ALA A 479 -21.62 17.34 -11.21
N ASP A 480 -20.70 18.22 -10.81
CA ASP A 480 -19.34 18.20 -11.31
C ASP A 480 -18.56 16.95 -10.91
N PHE A 481 -18.74 16.48 -9.67
CA PHE A 481 -18.18 15.23 -9.18
C PHE A 481 -18.72 14.03 -9.97
N ARG A 482 -20.03 13.94 -10.21
CA ARG A 482 -20.63 12.85 -11.00
C ARG A 482 -20.12 12.85 -12.45
N ALA A 483 -19.95 14.02 -13.05
CA ALA A 483 -19.36 14.14 -14.37
C ALA A 483 -17.88 13.73 -14.40
N PHE A 484 -17.11 14.03 -13.34
CA PHE A 484 -15.74 13.52 -13.17
C PHE A 484 -15.73 11.98 -13.11
N LEU A 485 -16.62 11.35 -12.34
CA LEU A 485 -16.74 9.88 -12.31
C LEU A 485 -17.11 9.31 -13.68
N ALA A 486 -17.91 10.03 -14.47
CA ALA A 486 -18.27 9.66 -15.83
C ALA A 486 -17.15 9.88 -16.87
N GLY A 487 -15.95 10.30 -16.44
CA GLY A 487 -14.78 10.45 -17.30
C GLY A 487 -14.55 11.86 -17.83
N ARG A 488 -15.30 12.87 -17.36
CA ARG A 488 -14.99 14.27 -17.69
C ARG A 488 -13.62 14.63 -17.13
N MET A 489 -12.78 15.21 -17.98
CA MET A 489 -11.42 15.59 -17.58
C MET A 489 -11.44 16.84 -16.68
N PRO A 490 -11.06 16.75 -15.40
CA PRO A 490 -10.83 17.93 -14.58
C PRO A 490 -9.72 18.80 -15.17
N LEU A 491 -9.92 20.11 -15.11
CA LEU A 491 -8.94 21.12 -15.51
C LEU A 491 -8.98 22.27 -14.49
N PRO A 492 -8.11 22.28 -13.47
CA PRO A 492 -8.04 23.36 -12.49
C PRO A 492 -7.73 24.70 -13.17
N SER A 493 -8.17 25.83 -12.61
CA SER A 493 -7.86 27.14 -13.19
C SER A 493 -6.36 27.41 -13.26
N SER A 494 -5.97 28.45 -14.00
CA SER A 494 -4.55 28.80 -14.16
C SER A 494 -3.82 29.01 -12.82
N GLY A 495 -4.51 29.57 -11.82
CA GLY A 495 -3.95 29.87 -10.49
C GLY A 495 -4.28 28.84 -9.41
N ALA A 496 -4.84 27.67 -9.77
CA ALA A 496 -5.31 26.68 -8.80
C ALA A 496 -4.23 26.21 -7.82
N PHE A 497 -2.97 26.17 -8.27
CA PHE A 497 -1.83 25.73 -7.45
C PHE A 497 -1.14 26.85 -6.68
N GLY A 498 -1.69 28.07 -6.70
CA GLY A 498 -1.16 29.22 -5.97
C GLY A 498 -0.57 30.29 -6.90
N PRO A 499 -0.19 31.45 -6.33
CA PRO A 499 0.16 32.63 -7.12
C PRO A 499 1.45 32.46 -7.94
N CYS A 500 2.31 31.52 -7.56
CA CYS A 500 3.58 31.27 -8.23
C CYS A 500 3.47 30.46 -9.51
N PHE A 501 2.32 29.88 -9.83
CA PHE A 501 2.18 28.98 -10.95
C PHE A 501 1.07 29.46 -11.88
N ARG A 502 1.33 29.43 -13.18
CA ARG A 502 0.34 29.72 -14.21
C ARG A 502 0.24 28.57 -15.18
N ARG A 503 -0.98 28.20 -15.55
CA ARG A 503 -1.23 27.17 -16.56
C ARG A 503 -0.85 27.70 -17.94
N ILE A 504 -0.22 26.84 -18.72
CA ILE A 504 0.20 27.06 -20.10
C ILE A 504 -0.14 25.82 -20.93
N SER A 505 -0.07 25.95 -22.25
CA SER A 505 -0.15 24.80 -23.15
C SER A 505 1.22 24.54 -23.78
N LYS A 506 1.66 23.28 -23.82
CA LYS A 506 2.88 22.84 -24.51
C LYS A 506 2.58 21.68 -25.47
N PRO A 507 3.25 21.61 -26.63
CA PRO A 507 3.20 20.44 -27.48
C PRO A 507 3.96 19.29 -26.81
N LEU A 508 3.27 18.21 -26.46
CA LEU A 508 3.85 16.99 -25.87
C LEU A 508 3.48 15.77 -26.71
N ARG A 509 4.32 14.73 -26.71
CA ARG A 509 4.04 13.49 -27.45
C ARG A 509 3.31 12.50 -26.56
N ARG A 510 2.28 11.87 -27.12
CA ARG A 510 1.52 10.82 -26.43
C ARG A 510 2.39 9.61 -26.15
N TYR A 511 2.18 8.99 -24.99
CA TYR A 511 2.71 7.67 -24.74
C TYR A 511 2.11 6.65 -25.73
N GLU A 512 2.98 5.97 -26.48
CA GLU A 512 2.59 4.91 -27.41
C GLU A 512 3.56 3.75 -27.26
N LEU A 513 3.08 2.65 -26.66
CA LEU A 513 3.86 1.41 -26.53
C LEU A 513 4.17 0.80 -27.90
N GLY A 514 3.23 0.91 -28.86
CA GLY A 514 3.37 0.42 -30.23
C GLY A 514 2.89 -1.03 -30.44
N PHE A 515 2.35 -1.70 -29.42
CA PHE A 515 1.69 -3.00 -29.51
C PHE A 515 0.64 -3.14 -28.38
N ASP A 516 -0.08 -4.26 -28.31
CA ASP A 516 -1.11 -4.50 -27.29
C ASP A 516 -0.51 -4.47 -25.87
N THR A 517 -0.99 -3.55 -25.02
CA THR A 517 -0.47 -3.35 -23.65
C THR A 517 -0.71 -4.56 -22.75
N ALA A 518 -1.76 -5.35 -23.02
CA ALA A 518 -2.09 -6.52 -22.22
C ALA A 518 -0.98 -7.59 -22.28
N VAL A 519 -0.17 -7.61 -23.35
CA VAL A 519 0.99 -8.50 -23.50
C VAL A 519 1.94 -8.39 -22.30
N LEU A 520 2.17 -7.19 -21.77
CA LEU A 520 3.15 -6.99 -20.70
C LEU A 520 2.68 -7.52 -19.34
N ALA A 521 1.38 -7.70 -19.16
CA ALA A 521 0.78 -8.26 -17.95
C ALA A 521 0.72 -9.80 -17.96
N GLU A 522 0.96 -10.44 -19.09
CA GLU A 522 0.86 -11.89 -19.23
C GLU A 522 2.12 -12.61 -18.73
N PRO A 523 2.00 -13.85 -18.19
CA PRO A 523 3.16 -14.66 -17.83
C PRO A 523 4.08 -14.92 -19.01
N LYS A 524 3.50 -15.19 -20.19
CA LYS A 524 4.19 -15.29 -21.47
C LYS A 524 3.88 -14.05 -22.32
N ARG A 525 4.87 -13.18 -22.47
CA ARG A 525 4.72 -11.84 -23.09
C ARG A 525 5.01 -11.89 -24.58
N THR A 526 4.20 -12.66 -25.31
CA THR A 526 4.35 -12.76 -26.77
C THR A 526 3.70 -11.54 -27.43
N VAL A 527 4.50 -10.74 -28.15
CA VAL A 527 4.08 -9.53 -28.82
C VAL A 527 2.98 -9.84 -29.83
N ARG A 528 1.88 -9.09 -29.74
CA ARG A 528 0.77 -9.10 -30.68
C ARG A 528 0.23 -7.69 -30.86
N GLY A 529 -0.53 -7.48 -31.94
CA GLY A 529 -1.14 -6.18 -32.21
C GLY A 529 -0.12 -5.06 -32.44
N LEU A 530 1.08 -5.39 -32.97
CA LEU A 530 2.07 -4.39 -33.34
C LEU A 530 1.46 -3.35 -34.29
N VAL A 531 1.56 -2.09 -33.90
CA VAL A 531 1.03 -0.94 -34.64
C VAL A 531 2.02 -0.58 -35.75
N GLY A 532 1.57 -0.64 -37.00
CA GLY A 532 2.37 -0.24 -38.16
C GLY A 532 2.77 1.23 -38.08
N GLY A 533 4.02 1.54 -38.42
CA GLY A 533 4.57 2.91 -38.36
C GLY A 533 4.92 3.41 -36.94
N SER A 534 4.62 2.64 -35.89
CA SER A 534 5.00 3.00 -34.52
C SER A 534 6.50 2.96 -34.30
N ALA A 535 6.97 3.62 -33.23
CA ALA A 535 8.37 3.58 -32.82
C ALA A 535 8.86 2.15 -32.51
N ALA A 536 7.97 1.28 -31.99
CA ALA A 536 8.28 -0.13 -31.74
C ALA A 536 8.53 -0.90 -33.04
N ALA A 537 7.66 -0.70 -34.05
CA ALA A 537 7.81 -1.32 -35.37
C ALA A 537 9.08 -0.83 -36.09
N ALA A 538 9.36 0.48 -36.03
CA ALA A 538 10.58 1.07 -36.60
C ALA A 538 11.86 0.54 -35.92
N ALA A 539 11.80 0.22 -34.63
CA ALA A 539 12.90 -0.39 -33.88
C ALA A 539 13.08 -1.90 -34.16
N GLY A 540 12.22 -2.48 -35.01
CA GLY A 540 12.34 -3.86 -35.47
C GLY A 540 11.62 -4.90 -34.61
N LEU A 541 10.72 -4.48 -33.70
CA LEU A 541 9.83 -5.40 -32.97
C LEU A 541 8.85 -6.07 -33.95
N ARG A 542 8.50 -7.33 -33.72
CA ARG A 542 7.60 -8.12 -34.57
C ARG A 542 6.54 -8.82 -33.73
N ASN A 543 5.36 -9.06 -34.33
CA ASN A 543 4.40 -9.99 -33.73
C ASN A 543 5.05 -11.39 -33.63
N GLY A 544 4.83 -12.09 -32.51
CA GLY A 544 5.44 -13.39 -32.22
C GLY A 544 6.76 -13.31 -31.44
N ASP A 545 7.35 -12.13 -31.27
CA ASP A 545 8.49 -11.92 -30.39
C ASP A 545 8.11 -12.20 -28.92
N ASP A 546 8.95 -12.93 -28.19
CA ASP A 546 8.75 -13.15 -26.75
C ASP A 546 9.55 -12.11 -25.95
N ILE A 547 8.89 -11.25 -25.18
CA ILE A 547 9.55 -10.36 -24.22
C ILE A 547 9.94 -11.19 -22.99
N VAL A 548 11.23 -11.30 -22.71
CA VAL A 548 11.76 -12.27 -21.74
C VAL A 548 11.84 -11.72 -20.31
N ASP A 549 11.92 -10.40 -20.16
CA ASP A 549 12.00 -9.73 -18.86
C ASP A 549 10.70 -8.96 -18.56
N PRO A 550 10.29 -8.83 -17.28
CA PRO A 550 9.27 -7.87 -16.89
C PRO A 550 9.65 -6.44 -17.30
N VAL A 551 8.67 -5.65 -17.74
CA VAL A 551 8.90 -4.30 -18.27
C VAL A 551 8.06 -3.30 -17.46
N PRO A 552 8.68 -2.45 -16.61
CA PRO A 552 7.94 -1.41 -15.90
C PRO A 552 7.37 -0.37 -16.88
N GLN A 553 6.17 0.14 -16.60
CA GLN A 553 5.42 1.01 -17.52
C GLN A 553 4.91 2.31 -16.89
N ASP A 554 4.78 2.39 -15.56
CA ASP A 554 4.06 3.52 -14.95
C ASP A 554 4.84 4.83 -15.04
N ARG A 555 6.17 4.74 -14.94
CA ARG A 555 7.06 5.90 -14.97
C ARG A 555 7.26 6.47 -16.38
N ILE A 556 7.60 5.59 -17.33
CA ILE A 556 7.94 5.98 -18.70
C ILE A 556 6.79 6.70 -19.43
N GLN A 557 5.55 6.57 -18.94
CA GLN A 557 4.38 7.26 -19.48
C GLN A 557 4.43 8.79 -19.27
N GLY A 558 5.06 9.28 -18.20
CA GLY A 558 5.18 10.72 -17.94
C GLY A 558 6.49 11.36 -18.42
N ASP A 559 7.54 10.57 -18.69
CA ASP A 559 8.86 11.09 -19.07
C ASP A 559 9.01 11.20 -20.60
N GLN A 560 8.91 12.39 -21.17
CA GLN A 560 8.95 12.63 -22.62
C GLN A 560 10.20 12.13 -23.36
N THR A 561 11.26 11.77 -22.63
CA THR A 561 12.58 11.42 -23.16
C THR A 561 13.03 10.00 -22.85
N GLU A 562 12.39 9.33 -21.88
CA GLU A 562 12.77 8.00 -21.44
C GLU A 562 12.51 6.96 -22.54
N ARG A 563 13.54 6.15 -22.82
CA ARG A 563 13.50 5.08 -23.82
C ARG A 563 13.15 3.75 -23.17
N LEU A 564 12.32 2.98 -23.86
CA LEU A 564 11.95 1.63 -23.47
C LEU A 564 12.96 0.62 -24.03
N MET A 565 13.53 -0.18 -23.16
CA MET A 565 14.37 -1.32 -23.52
C MET A 565 13.59 -2.62 -23.32
N LEU A 566 13.45 -3.40 -24.39
CA LEU A 566 12.85 -4.73 -24.38
C LEU A 566 13.94 -5.76 -24.65
N LYS A 567 14.11 -6.74 -23.77
CA LYS A 567 14.85 -7.98 -24.12
C LYS A 567 13.88 -8.93 -24.79
N VAL A 568 14.18 -9.32 -26.02
CA VAL A 568 13.28 -10.08 -26.89
C VAL A 568 13.97 -11.35 -27.32
N ARG A 569 13.20 -12.45 -27.35
CA ARG A 569 13.57 -13.72 -27.98
C ARG A 569 12.84 -13.87 -29.31
N ARG A 570 13.60 -14.11 -30.37
CA ARG A 570 13.11 -14.45 -31.72
C ARG A 570 13.99 -15.56 -32.30
N ASP A 571 13.38 -16.62 -32.83
CA ASP A 571 14.10 -17.75 -33.44
C ASP A 571 15.21 -18.34 -32.54
N GLY A 572 14.93 -18.42 -31.23
CA GLY A 572 15.88 -18.92 -30.22
C GLY A 572 16.98 -17.94 -29.78
N LYS A 573 17.11 -16.77 -30.40
CA LYS A 573 18.13 -15.75 -30.05
C LYS A 573 17.54 -14.65 -29.18
N ILE A 574 18.26 -14.24 -28.15
CA ILE A 574 17.90 -13.12 -27.27
C ILE A 574 18.71 -11.88 -27.65
N PHE A 575 18.04 -10.75 -27.85
CA PHE A 575 18.67 -9.45 -28.11
C PHE A 575 17.80 -8.31 -27.56
N ALA A 576 18.38 -7.11 -27.46
CA ALA A 576 17.68 -5.93 -26.95
C ALA A 576 17.12 -5.07 -28.11
N ILE A 577 15.91 -4.57 -27.92
CA ILE A 577 15.29 -3.53 -28.75
C ILE A 577 15.10 -2.29 -27.86
N ASN A 578 15.55 -1.13 -28.34
CA ASN A 578 15.50 0.11 -27.56
C ASN A 578 14.88 1.24 -28.38
N TYR A 579 13.76 1.80 -27.93
CA TYR A 579 13.02 2.84 -28.64
C TYR A 579 12.39 3.86 -27.71
N LEU A 580 12.07 5.04 -28.23
CA LEU A 580 11.32 6.06 -27.50
C LEU A 580 9.80 5.81 -27.71
N PRO A 581 9.02 5.37 -26.71
CA PRO A 581 7.63 4.96 -26.89
C PRO A 581 6.71 6.18 -26.97
N ARG A 582 6.83 6.93 -28.07
CA ARG A 582 6.12 8.20 -28.30
C ARG A 582 5.44 8.20 -29.66
N GLY A 583 4.16 8.52 -29.66
CA GLY A 583 3.34 8.68 -30.86
C GLY A 583 3.26 10.13 -31.33
N GLU A 584 2.04 10.54 -31.72
CA GLU A 584 1.70 11.88 -32.17
C GLU A 584 1.97 12.97 -31.10
N THR A 585 2.18 14.20 -31.58
CA THR A 585 2.28 15.40 -30.74
C THR A 585 0.90 16.01 -30.55
N VAL A 586 0.52 16.29 -29.30
CA VAL A 586 -0.73 16.94 -28.92
C VAL A 586 -0.48 18.15 -28.04
N SER A 587 -1.43 19.09 -28.04
CA SER A 587 -1.46 20.20 -27.10
C SER A 587 -1.83 19.68 -25.71
N ALA A 588 -0.95 19.87 -24.71
CA ALA A 588 -1.15 19.39 -23.35
C ALA A 588 -0.98 20.52 -22.33
N TRP A 589 -1.78 20.50 -21.27
CA TRP A 589 -1.67 21.47 -20.19
C TRP A 589 -0.47 21.18 -19.29
N GLN A 590 0.24 22.26 -18.96
CA GLN A 590 1.39 22.30 -18.08
C GLN A 590 1.29 23.56 -17.23
N TRP A 591 2.18 23.70 -16.24
CA TRP A 591 2.34 24.92 -15.46
C TRP A 591 3.76 25.45 -15.61
N ASP A 592 3.89 26.76 -15.54
CA ASP A 592 5.18 27.45 -15.47
C ASP A 592 5.24 28.32 -14.21
N ARG A 593 6.47 28.58 -13.76
CA ARG A 593 6.74 29.54 -12.69
C ARG A 593 6.41 30.96 -13.16
N VAL A 594 5.66 31.70 -12.36
CA VAL A 594 5.45 33.14 -12.52
C VAL A 594 6.71 33.87 -12.06
N ALA A 595 7.29 34.69 -12.94
CA ALA A 595 8.51 35.44 -12.67
C ALA A 595 8.31 36.50 -11.56
N GLY A 596 9.38 36.77 -10.79
CA GLY A 596 9.40 37.85 -9.81
C GLY A 596 8.71 37.57 -8.47
N LEU A 597 8.09 36.39 -8.27
CA LEU A 597 7.50 36.01 -7.00
C LEU A 597 8.49 35.19 -6.15
N PRO A 598 8.72 35.56 -4.87
CA PRO A 598 9.63 34.82 -4.00
C PRO A 598 9.06 33.46 -3.60
N ASP A 599 9.93 32.45 -3.45
CA ASP A 599 9.55 31.06 -3.15
C ASP A 599 8.64 30.92 -1.93
N LYS A 600 8.87 31.73 -0.89
CA LYS A 600 8.06 31.74 0.34
C LYS A 600 6.58 32.11 0.14
N LYS A 601 6.21 32.65 -1.03
CA LYS A 601 4.82 32.99 -1.39
C LYS A 601 4.12 31.91 -2.22
N CYS A 602 4.81 30.80 -2.53
CA CYS A 602 4.29 29.78 -3.43
C CYS A 602 3.43 28.71 -2.73
N ALA A 603 3.61 28.54 -1.42
CA ALA A 603 2.80 27.65 -0.62
C ALA A 603 1.37 28.16 -0.46
N LEU A 604 0.42 27.22 -0.44
CA LEU A 604 -1.01 27.45 -0.21
C LEU A 604 -1.52 26.60 0.97
#